data_AF-A0A947QZ78-F1
#
_entry.id   AF-A0A947QZ78-F1
#
_cell.length_a   1.000
_cell.length_b   1.000
_cell.length_c   1.000
_cell.angle_alpha   90.00
_cell.angle_beta   90.00
_cell.angle_gamma   90.00
#
_symmetry.space_group_name_H-M   'P 1'
#
loop_
_entity.id
_entity.type
_entity.pdbx_description
1 polymer ?
#
loop_
_entity_poly.entity_id
_entity_poly.type
_entity_poly.pdbx_seq_one_letter_code
_entity_poly.pdbx_strand_id
1 'polypeptide(L)'
;MKIEEIKRLQDQFTKELAGVSQDLKLEIQQKQKAEIRQKYSKPMAEAQMELKSEADRIESEIVRLSDPVSALTQASFSQASREVSPGDMAMVSIIGNLPKEALKALVGHPVNPVVRLAALGRSHSLDDFDLKADILSGVQLPEADIKHLRNQAVEIYQTVLSGASLKPGGMLPDEKMTIGRQIQAHSSKI
;
A
#
# COMPACT_ATOMS: atom_id res chain seq x y z
N MET A 1 -12.74 -8.01 12.08
CA MET A 1 -11.63 -7.31 11.40
C MET A 1 -10.61 -6.82 12.45
N LYS A 2 -9.29 -6.86 12.22
CA LYS A 2 -8.26 -6.61 13.27
C LYS A 2 -8.26 -5.17 13.84
N ILE A 3 -8.65 -4.20 13.02
CA ILE A 3 -8.90 -2.82 13.48
C ILE A 3 -10.00 -2.77 14.55
N GLU A 4 -11.07 -3.54 14.39
CA GLU A 4 -12.17 -3.60 15.37
C GLU A 4 -11.73 -4.25 16.68
N GLU A 5 -10.83 -5.23 16.62
CA GLU A 5 -10.24 -5.86 17.80
C GLU A 5 -9.44 -4.85 18.62
N ILE A 6 -8.59 -4.04 17.96
CA ILE A 6 -7.86 -2.98 18.65
C ILE A 6 -8.80 -1.91 19.21
N LYS A 7 -9.78 -1.44 18.42
CA LYS A 7 -10.77 -0.45 18.88
C LYS A 7 -11.52 -0.98 20.11
N ARG A 8 -11.97 -2.23 20.09
CA ARG A 8 -12.61 -2.89 21.24
C ARG A 8 -11.69 -2.95 22.46
N LEU A 9 -10.43 -3.35 22.29
CA LEU A 9 -9.46 -3.40 23.38
C LEU A 9 -9.21 -1.99 23.95
N GLN A 10 -9.12 -0.97 23.09
CA GLN A 10 -8.96 0.44 23.49
C GLN A 10 -10.16 0.94 24.31
N ASP A 11 -11.37 0.62 23.86
CA ASP A 11 -12.60 1.00 24.56
C ASP A 11 -12.71 0.32 25.93
N GLN A 12 -12.40 -0.97 26.00
CA GLN A 12 -12.41 -1.71 27.26
C GLN A 12 -11.36 -1.17 28.24
N PHE A 13 -10.15 -0.94 27.75
CA PHE A 13 -9.09 -0.32 28.52
C PHE A 13 -9.50 1.06 29.08
N THR A 14 -10.11 1.90 28.24
CA THR A 14 -10.54 3.26 28.64
C THR A 14 -11.63 3.20 29.69
N LYS A 15 -12.61 2.29 29.55
CA LYS A 15 -13.66 2.07 30.54
C LYS A 15 -13.11 1.57 31.87
N GLU A 16 -12.22 0.58 31.87
CA GLU A 16 -11.61 0.05 33.09
C GLU A 16 -10.73 1.09 33.79
N LEU A 17 -9.95 1.89 33.05
CA LEU A 17 -9.18 3.00 33.63
C LEU A 17 -10.07 4.08 34.26
N ALA A 18 -11.16 4.45 33.60
CA ALA A 18 -12.11 5.44 34.11
C ALA A 18 -12.90 4.92 35.33
N GLY A 19 -13.03 3.60 35.46
CA GLY A 19 -13.65 2.93 36.60
C GLY A 19 -12.82 2.93 37.89
N VAL A 20 -11.56 3.38 37.85
CA VAL A 20 -10.72 3.51 39.05
C VAL A 20 -11.25 4.66 39.92
N SER A 21 -11.78 4.33 41.10
CA SER A 21 -12.36 5.31 42.02
C SER A 21 -11.35 6.39 42.45
N GLN A 22 -11.78 7.65 42.42
CA GLN A 22 -11.00 8.80 42.85
C GLN A 22 -10.93 8.91 44.39
N ASP A 23 -11.79 8.21 45.11
CA ASP A 23 -11.86 8.22 46.57
C ASP A 23 -10.77 7.33 47.22
N LEU A 24 -10.12 6.48 46.42
CA LEU A 24 -9.04 5.61 46.88
C LEU A 24 -7.76 6.42 47.16
N LYS A 25 -6.89 5.90 48.05
CA LYS A 25 -5.54 6.45 48.22
C LYS A 25 -4.77 6.42 46.90
N LEU A 26 -3.95 7.44 46.65
CA LEU A 26 -3.19 7.61 45.41
C LEU A 26 -2.37 6.36 45.03
N GLU A 27 -1.70 5.74 46.00
CA GLU A 27 -0.92 4.51 45.78
C GLU A 27 -1.78 3.33 45.28
N ILE A 28 -3.00 3.19 45.82
CA ILE A 28 -3.95 2.16 45.41
C ILE A 28 -4.47 2.46 44.00
N GLN A 29 -4.79 3.72 43.71
CA GLN A 29 -5.17 4.15 42.36
C GLN A 29 -4.06 3.86 41.35
N GLN A 30 -2.81 4.18 41.68
CA GLN A 30 -1.65 3.92 40.82
C GLN A 30 -1.45 2.41 40.60
N LYS A 31 -1.60 1.60 41.65
CA LYS A 31 -1.51 0.14 41.54
C LYS A 31 -2.59 -0.44 40.63
N GLN A 32 -3.85 -0.05 40.81
CA GLN A 32 -4.95 -0.50 39.95
C GLN A 32 -4.76 -0.07 38.49
N LYS A 33 -4.34 1.18 38.25
CA LYS A 33 -4.03 1.67 36.89
C LYS A 33 -2.87 0.90 36.27
N ALA A 34 -1.86 0.50 37.04
CA ALA A 34 -0.75 -0.31 36.55
C ALA A 34 -1.19 -1.73 36.18
N GLU A 35 -2.03 -2.37 37.00
CA GLU A 35 -2.60 -3.71 36.73
C GLU A 35 -3.45 -3.71 35.45
N ILE A 36 -4.31 -2.70 35.27
CA ILE A 36 -5.09 -2.52 34.03
C ILE A 36 -4.16 -2.37 32.83
N ARG A 37 -3.13 -1.51 32.90
CA ARG A 37 -2.15 -1.37 31.81
C ARG A 37 -1.45 -2.69 31.50
N GLN A 38 -1.08 -3.48 32.50
CA GLN A 38 -0.43 -4.77 32.30
C GLN A 38 -1.37 -5.81 31.66
N LYS A 39 -2.65 -5.82 32.03
CA LYS A 39 -3.67 -6.71 31.48
C LYS A 39 -3.85 -6.51 29.96
N TYR A 40 -3.84 -5.27 29.49
CA TYR A 40 -4.09 -4.94 28.08
C TYR A 40 -2.82 -4.78 27.23
N SER A 41 -1.64 -4.64 27.84
CA SER A 41 -0.40 -4.35 27.11
C SER A 41 -0.02 -5.42 26.09
N LYS A 42 -0.06 -6.70 26.47
CA LYS A 42 0.34 -7.81 25.61
C LYS A 42 -0.64 -8.03 24.45
N PRO A 43 -1.97 -8.19 24.67
CA PRO A 43 -2.92 -8.36 23.57
C PRO A 43 -2.92 -7.19 22.58
N MET A 44 -2.79 -5.96 23.08
CA MET A 44 -2.68 -4.79 22.20
C MET A 44 -1.38 -4.78 21.40
N ALA A 45 -0.24 -5.14 22.01
CA ALA A 45 1.04 -5.18 21.31
C ALA A 45 1.04 -6.21 20.18
N GLU A 46 0.47 -7.40 20.42
CA GLU A 46 0.30 -8.45 19.41
C GLU A 46 -0.59 -7.96 18.26
N ALA A 47 -1.76 -7.40 18.56
CA ALA A 47 -2.66 -6.86 17.54
C ALA A 47 -2.05 -5.69 16.75
N GLN A 48 -1.27 -4.81 17.40
CA GLN A 48 -0.56 -3.72 16.72
C GLN A 48 0.56 -4.22 15.82
N MET A 49 1.28 -5.27 16.22
CA MET A 49 2.32 -5.88 15.38
C MET A 49 1.72 -6.51 14.12
N GLU A 50 0.61 -7.22 14.26
CA GLU A 50 -0.14 -7.77 13.12
C GLU A 50 -0.63 -6.67 12.18
N LEU A 51 -1.22 -5.59 12.71
CA LEU A 51 -1.63 -4.43 11.89
C LEU A 51 -0.47 -3.79 11.15
N LYS A 52 0.71 -3.71 11.78
CA LYS A 52 1.91 -3.19 11.11
C LYS A 52 2.32 -4.08 9.93
N SER A 53 2.31 -5.39 10.12
CA SER A 53 2.59 -6.35 9.03
C SER A 53 1.58 -6.20 7.89
N GLU A 54 0.31 -5.94 8.19
CA GLU A 54 -0.71 -5.70 7.16
C GLU A 54 -0.48 -4.38 6.44
N ALA A 55 -0.07 -3.32 7.15
CA ALA A 55 0.32 -2.06 6.53
C ALA A 55 1.49 -2.25 5.55
N ASP A 56 2.54 -2.98 5.95
CA ASP A 56 3.70 -3.26 5.10
C ASP A 56 3.31 -4.03 3.81
N ARG A 57 2.33 -4.94 3.93
CA ARG A 57 1.75 -5.65 2.79
C ARG A 57 0.99 -4.72 1.85
N ILE A 58 0.14 -3.84 2.40
CA ILE A 58 -0.61 -2.86 1.61
C ILE A 58 0.34 -1.89 0.91
N GLU A 59 1.39 -1.42 1.58
CA GLU A 59 2.41 -0.57 0.96
C GLU A 59 3.07 -1.25 -0.23
N SER A 60 3.47 -2.51 -0.07
CA SER A 60 4.06 -3.30 -1.15
C SER A 60 3.11 -3.44 -2.35
N GLU A 61 1.82 -3.62 -2.08
CA GLU A 61 0.79 -3.73 -3.11
C GLU A 61 0.52 -2.38 -3.80
N ILE A 62 0.50 -1.27 -3.07
CA ILE A 62 0.40 0.08 -3.64
C ILE A 62 1.57 0.33 -4.59
N VAL A 63 2.80 -0.01 -4.18
CA VAL A 63 3.99 0.13 -5.03
C VAL A 63 3.84 -0.72 -6.30
N ARG A 64 3.41 -1.98 -6.15
CA ARG A 64 3.20 -2.90 -7.29
C ARG A 64 2.16 -2.37 -8.28
N LEU A 65 1.03 -1.85 -7.80
CA LEU A 65 -0.05 -1.32 -8.64
C LEU A 65 0.29 0.06 -9.22
N SER A 66 1.14 0.82 -8.54
CA SER A 66 1.63 2.12 -9.03
C SER A 66 2.74 1.99 -10.08
N ASP A 67 3.33 0.80 -10.25
CA ASP A 67 4.35 0.55 -11.25
C ASP A 67 3.73 0.29 -12.64
N PRO A 68 3.96 1.18 -13.63
CA PRO A 68 3.43 1.01 -14.98
C PRO A 68 3.94 -0.27 -15.68
N VAL A 69 5.12 -0.76 -15.33
CA VAL A 69 5.65 -2.01 -15.91
C VAL A 69 4.84 -3.21 -15.43
N SER A 70 4.59 -3.28 -14.13
CA SER A 70 3.73 -4.30 -13.52
C SER A 70 2.30 -4.26 -14.05
N ALA A 71 1.72 -3.06 -14.15
CA ALA A 71 0.38 -2.87 -14.71
C ALA A 71 0.29 -3.32 -16.18
N LEU A 72 1.27 -2.93 -17.01
CA LEU A 72 1.34 -3.35 -18.41
C LEU A 72 1.46 -4.87 -18.53
N THR A 73 2.34 -5.48 -17.75
CA THR A 73 2.55 -6.94 -17.74
C THR A 73 1.26 -7.69 -17.40
N GLN A 74 0.55 -7.26 -16.36
CA GLN A 74 -0.72 -7.87 -15.95
C GLN A 74 -1.81 -7.71 -17.01
N ALA A 75 -1.89 -6.54 -17.66
CA ALA A 75 -2.82 -6.30 -18.76
C ALA A 75 -2.52 -7.23 -19.96
N SER A 76 -1.24 -7.40 -20.32
CA SER A 76 -0.83 -8.31 -21.40
C SER A 76 -1.22 -9.77 -21.12
N PHE A 77 -1.02 -10.28 -19.90
CA PHE A 77 -1.44 -11.64 -19.52
C PHE A 77 -2.97 -11.82 -19.54
N SER A 78 -3.69 -10.81 -19.05
CA SER A 78 -5.17 -10.84 -19.03
C SER A 78 -5.76 -10.83 -20.44
N GLN A 79 -5.05 -10.23 -21.41
CA GLN A 79 -5.49 -10.17 -22.80
C GLN A 79 -5.02 -11.37 -23.62
N ALA A 80 -3.82 -11.91 -23.34
CA ALA A 80 -3.36 -13.17 -23.90
C ALA A 80 -4.35 -14.33 -23.65
N SER A 81 -5.06 -14.28 -22.52
CA SER A 81 -6.10 -15.26 -22.16
C SER A 81 -7.48 -14.99 -22.76
N ARG A 82 -7.69 -13.87 -23.47
CA ARG A 82 -9.01 -13.43 -24.01
C ARG A 82 -9.05 -13.25 -25.54
N GLU A 83 -8.16 -13.94 -26.25
CA GLU A 83 -7.93 -13.85 -27.71
C GLU A 83 -7.17 -12.58 -28.14
N VAL A 84 -5.91 -12.77 -28.55
CA VAL A 84 -5.08 -11.74 -29.19
C VAL A 84 -5.33 -11.79 -30.69
N SER A 85 -5.52 -10.64 -31.33
CA SER A 85 -5.76 -10.61 -32.77
C SER A 85 -4.55 -11.14 -33.55
N PRO A 86 -4.74 -11.82 -34.71
CA PRO A 86 -3.63 -12.23 -35.56
C PRO A 86 -2.72 -11.07 -36.00
N GLY A 87 -3.30 -9.87 -36.16
CA GLY A 87 -2.55 -8.65 -36.47
C GLY A 87 -1.62 -8.23 -35.34
N ASP A 88 -2.09 -8.28 -34.08
CA ASP A 88 -1.25 -7.99 -32.91
C ASP A 88 -0.11 -9.02 -32.76
N MET A 89 -0.39 -10.30 -33.00
CA MET A 89 0.64 -11.35 -32.98
C MET A 89 1.70 -11.14 -34.06
N ALA A 90 1.28 -10.80 -35.29
CA ALA A 90 2.20 -10.47 -36.38
C ALA A 90 3.08 -9.26 -36.02
N MET A 91 2.50 -8.23 -35.41
CA MET A 91 3.24 -7.07 -34.92
C MET A 91 4.28 -7.45 -33.85
N VAL A 92 3.91 -8.27 -32.87
CA VAL A 92 4.85 -8.78 -31.85
C VAL A 92 6.03 -9.51 -32.49
N SER A 93 5.78 -10.34 -33.52
CA SER A 93 6.85 -11.08 -34.21
C SER A 93 7.86 -10.20 -34.95
N ILE A 94 7.45 -9.00 -35.41
CA ILE A 94 8.34 -8.12 -36.18
C ILE A 94 8.99 -7.02 -35.34
N ILE A 95 8.48 -6.72 -34.12
CA ILE A 95 8.96 -5.63 -33.25
C ILE A 95 10.47 -5.71 -32.99
N GLY A 96 11.03 -6.90 -32.86
CA GLY A 96 12.48 -7.10 -32.65
C GLY A 96 13.35 -6.47 -33.74
N ASN A 97 12.83 -6.36 -34.97
CA ASN A 97 13.54 -5.89 -36.15
C ASN A 97 13.13 -4.48 -36.58
N LEU A 98 12.19 -3.83 -35.89
CA LEU A 98 11.74 -2.49 -36.25
C LEU A 98 12.82 -1.44 -35.91
N PRO A 99 13.02 -0.43 -36.78
CA PRO A 99 13.85 0.71 -36.47
C PRO A 99 13.21 1.55 -35.35
N LYS A 100 14.04 2.30 -34.61
CA LYS A 100 13.62 3.12 -33.47
C LYS A 100 12.49 4.09 -33.81
N GLU A 101 12.52 4.67 -34.99
CA GLU A 101 11.54 5.63 -35.50
C GLU A 101 10.16 4.97 -35.68
N ALA A 102 10.13 3.72 -36.15
CA ALA A 102 8.90 2.95 -36.29
C ALA A 102 8.33 2.53 -34.92
N LEU A 103 9.21 2.21 -33.94
CA LEU A 103 8.79 1.96 -32.56
C LEU A 103 8.18 3.20 -31.92
N LYS A 104 8.76 4.38 -32.13
CA LYS A 104 8.18 5.65 -31.64
C LYS A 104 6.82 5.95 -32.26
N ALA A 105 6.67 5.74 -33.57
CA ALA A 105 5.39 5.90 -34.26
C ALA A 105 4.32 4.93 -33.71
N LEU A 106 4.71 3.69 -33.40
CA LEU A 106 3.84 2.68 -32.81
C LEU A 106 3.25 3.11 -31.46
N VAL A 107 4.06 3.77 -30.63
CA VAL A 107 3.68 4.22 -29.29
C VAL A 107 2.67 5.37 -29.32
N GLY A 108 2.71 6.20 -30.38
CA GLY A 108 1.76 7.28 -30.63
C GLY A 108 0.34 6.82 -31.00
N HIS A 109 0.12 5.51 -31.19
CA HIS A 109 -1.19 4.94 -31.48
C HIS A 109 -1.72 4.08 -30.32
N PRO A 110 -3.06 3.96 -30.17
CA PRO A 110 -3.65 3.01 -29.24
C PRO A 110 -3.37 1.58 -29.72
N VAL A 111 -2.28 1.00 -29.21
CA VAL A 111 -1.86 -0.38 -29.49
C VAL A 111 -2.14 -1.29 -28.30
N ASN A 112 -2.41 -2.56 -28.61
CA ASN A 112 -2.69 -3.62 -27.66
C ASN A 112 -1.57 -3.73 -26.58
N PRO A 113 -1.91 -3.89 -25.28
CA PRO A 113 -0.97 -4.18 -24.20
C PRO A 113 0.13 -5.20 -24.52
N VAL A 114 -0.16 -6.27 -25.28
CA VAL A 114 0.84 -7.27 -25.67
C VAL A 114 1.89 -6.67 -26.61
N VAL A 115 1.46 -5.85 -27.57
CA VAL A 115 2.32 -5.14 -28.52
C VAL A 115 3.17 -4.09 -27.78
N ARG A 116 2.57 -3.35 -26.83
CA ARG A 116 3.29 -2.39 -25.96
C ARG A 116 4.36 -3.07 -25.12
N LEU A 117 4.06 -4.24 -24.54
CA LEU A 117 5.02 -5.00 -23.74
C LEU A 117 6.20 -5.50 -24.59
N ALA A 118 5.94 -5.97 -25.81
CA ALA A 118 7.00 -6.34 -26.75
C ALA A 118 7.89 -5.15 -27.12
N ALA A 119 7.29 -3.97 -27.37
CA ALA A 119 8.03 -2.74 -27.62
C ALA A 119 8.89 -2.31 -26.42
N LEU A 120 8.39 -2.49 -25.19
CA LEU A 120 9.13 -2.21 -23.95
C LEU A 120 10.34 -3.14 -23.77
N GLY A 121 10.19 -4.42 -24.13
CA GLY A 121 11.31 -5.37 -24.14
C GLY A 121 12.38 -4.95 -25.16
N ARG A 122 11.95 -4.49 -26.34
CA ARG A 122 12.87 -3.98 -27.38
C ARG A 122 13.58 -2.70 -26.94
N SER A 123 12.88 -1.76 -26.30
CA SER A 123 13.49 -0.51 -25.84
C SER A 123 14.59 -0.74 -24.80
N HIS A 124 14.48 -1.77 -23.95
CA HIS A 124 15.56 -2.19 -23.04
C HIS A 124 16.80 -2.65 -23.80
N SER A 125 16.65 -3.44 -24.85
CA SER A 125 17.80 -3.91 -25.65
C SER A 125 18.48 -2.79 -26.47
N LEU A 126 17.82 -1.63 -26.59
CA LEU A 126 18.33 -0.44 -27.28
C LEU A 126 18.84 0.63 -26.31
N ASP A 127 18.74 0.40 -24.99
CA ASP A 127 19.00 1.39 -23.94
C ASP A 127 18.30 2.74 -24.16
N ASP A 128 17.07 2.71 -24.69
CA ASP A 128 16.31 3.91 -25.08
C ASP A 128 15.33 4.34 -23.97
N PHE A 129 15.79 5.21 -23.09
CA PHE A 129 15.00 5.72 -21.95
C PHE A 129 13.80 6.56 -22.36
N ASP A 130 13.92 7.34 -23.44
CA ASP A 130 12.82 8.19 -23.93
C ASP A 130 11.70 7.30 -24.47
N LEU A 131 12.03 6.32 -25.31
CA LEU A 131 11.07 5.36 -25.83
C LEU A 131 10.42 4.55 -24.70
N LYS A 132 11.19 4.17 -23.68
CA LYS A 132 10.65 3.49 -22.48
C LYS A 132 9.63 4.38 -21.75
N ALA A 133 9.94 5.66 -21.55
CA ALA A 133 9.02 6.60 -20.91
C ALA A 133 7.74 6.79 -21.73
N ASP A 134 7.87 6.96 -23.05
CA ASP A 134 6.73 7.13 -23.96
C ASP A 134 5.81 5.90 -23.91
N ILE A 135 6.37 4.68 -23.94
CA ILE A 135 5.59 3.42 -23.85
C ILE A 135 4.79 3.35 -22.55
N LEU A 136 5.46 3.66 -21.42
CA LEU A 136 4.87 3.55 -20.08
C LEU A 136 3.87 4.66 -19.76
N SER A 137 4.01 5.85 -20.39
CA SER A 137 3.10 6.98 -20.19
C SER A 137 1.65 6.69 -20.56
N GLY A 138 1.43 5.77 -21.52
CA GLY A 138 0.10 5.36 -21.97
C GLY A 138 -0.48 4.16 -21.20
N VAL A 139 0.18 3.68 -20.14
CA VAL A 139 -0.32 2.55 -19.34
C VAL A 139 -1.35 3.06 -18.33
N GLN A 140 -2.58 2.57 -18.45
CA GLN A 140 -3.62 2.87 -17.49
C GLN A 140 -3.35 2.13 -16.17
N LEU A 141 -3.19 2.89 -15.09
CA LEU A 141 -3.07 2.35 -13.73
C LEU A 141 -4.47 2.15 -13.11
N PRO A 142 -4.63 1.16 -12.22
CA PRO A 142 -5.89 0.91 -11.50
C PRO A 142 -6.04 1.91 -10.34
N GLU A 143 -6.32 3.17 -10.67
CA GLU A 143 -6.34 4.28 -9.70
C GLU A 143 -7.33 4.07 -8.55
N ALA A 144 -8.49 3.45 -8.84
CA ALA A 144 -9.50 3.16 -7.82
C ALA A 144 -8.99 2.18 -6.75
N ASP A 145 -8.31 1.12 -7.17
CA ASP A 145 -7.73 0.12 -6.26
C ASP A 145 -6.59 0.73 -5.45
N ILE A 146 -5.71 1.51 -6.09
CA ILE A 146 -4.64 2.26 -5.42
C ILE A 146 -5.24 3.21 -4.35
N LYS A 147 -6.30 3.94 -4.69
CA LYS A 147 -6.99 4.85 -3.77
C LYS A 147 -7.61 4.09 -2.59
N HIS A 148 -8.25 2.95 -2.86
CA HIS A 148 -8.83 2.11 -1.82
C HIS A 148 -7.76 1.59 -0.84
N LEU A 149 -6.65 1.08 -1.35
CA LEU A 149 -5.52 0.61 -0.54
C LEU A 149 -4.89 1.75 0.27
N ARG A 150 -4.74 2.95 -0.31
CA ARG A 150 -4.26 4.14 0.43
C ARG A 150 -5.18 4.49 1.61
N ASN A 151 -6.49 4.45 1.40
CA ASN A 151 -7.46 4.69 2.48
C ASN A 151 -7.33 3.64 3.59
N GLN A 152 -7.16 2.36 3.22
CA GLN A 152 -6.96 1.27 4.17
C GLN A 152 -5.66 1.45 4.97
N ALA A 153 -4.55 1.83 4.31
CA ALA A 153 -3.29 2.12 4.97
C ALA A 153 -3.43 3.27 5.99
N VAL A 154 -4.11 4.36 5.60
CA VAL A 154 -4.40 5.48 6.51
C VAL A 154 -5.20 5.03 7.74
N GLU A 155 -6.24 4.22 7.57
CA GLU A 155 -7.04 3.71 8.70
C GLU A 155 -6.19 2.86 9.66
N ILE A 156 -5.32 2.01 9.13
CA ILE A 156 -4.41 1.19 9.93
C ILE A 156 -3.45 2.08 10.73
N TYR A 157 -2.79 3.03 10.07
CA TYR A 157 -1.84 3.93 10.72
C TYR A 157 -2.50 4.81 11.79
N GLN A 158 -3.71 5.31 11.55
CA GLN A 158 -4.49 6.05 12.54
C GLN A 158 -4.85 5.19 13.75
N THR A 159 -5.23 3.92 13.53
CA THR A 159 -5.54 2.96 14.60
C THR A 159 -4.31 2.63 15.44
N VAL A 160 -3.13 2.54 14.81
CA VAL A 160 -1.85 2.33 15.52
C VAL A 160 -1.48 3.58 16.34
N LEU A 161 -1.67 4.79 15.80
CA LEU A 161 -1.43 6.04 16.53
C LEU A 161 -2.38 6.22 17.72
N SER A 162 -3.68 5.89 17.58
CA SER A 162 -4.61 5.99 18.71
C SER A 162 -4.23 5.04 19.85
N GLY A 163 -3.65 3.88 19.52
CA GLY A 163 -3.15 2.90 20.48
C GLY A 163 -1.76 3.19 21.05
N ALA A 164 -1.09 4.25 20.60
CA ALA A 164 0.30 4.56 20.94
C ALA A 164 0.51 4.99 22.40
N SER A 165 -0.53 5.53 23.05
CA SER A 165 -0.52 5.93 24.47
C SER A 165 -0.61 4.75 25.45
N LEU A 166 -0.81 3.54 24.91
CA LEU A 166 -1.22 2.35 25.67
C LEU A 166 -0.08 1.33 25.87
N LYS A 167 1.01 1.45 25.10
CA LYS A 167 2.22 0.65 25.34
C LYS A 167 2.87 1.02 26.68
N PRO A 168 3.38 0.05 27.46
CA PRO A 168 4.30 0.35 28.54
C PRO A 168 5.51 1.13 27.99
N GLY A 169 5.76 2.33 28.49
CA GLY A 169 6.78 3.24 27.95
C GLY A 169 6.33 4.14 26.78
N GLY A 170 5.12 3.94 26.26
CA GLY A 170 4.57 4.69 25.12
C GLY A 170 5.27 4.40 23.79
N MET A 171 4.72 4.92 22.71
CA MET A 171 5.40 4.97 21.41
C MET A 171 6.41 6.13 21.40
N LEU A 172 7.60 5.88 20.87
CA LEU A 172 8.66 6.89 20.81
C LEU A 172 8.23 8.06 19.92
N PRO A 173 8.69 9.30 20.20
CA PRO A 173 8.35 10.46 19.37
C PRO A 173 8.66 10.26 17.88
N ASP A 174 9.79 9.61 17.57
CA ASP A 174 10.21 9.34 16.18
C ASP A 174 9.29 8.36 15.46
N GLU A 175 8.81 7.33 16.16
CA GLU A 175 7.83 6.37 15.62
C GLU A 175 6.50 7.09 15.31
N LYS A 176 6.03 7.94 16.22
CA LYS A 176 4.81 8.74 15.99
C LYS A 176 4.96 9.68 14.80
N MET A 177 6.10 10.36 14.68
CA MET A 177 6.39 11.22 13.53
C MET A 177 6.43 10.43 12.21
N THR A 178 7.03 9.23 12.22
CA THR A 178 7.11 8.37 11.03
C THR A 178 5.71 7.97 10.56
N ILE A 179 4.86 7.50 11.48
CA ILE A 179 3.48 7.13 11.15
C ILE A 179 2.68 8.36 10.68
N GLY A 180 2.87 9.51 11.32
CA GLY A 180 2.26 10.78 10.90
C GLY A 180 2.64 11.17 9.45
N ARG A 181 3.91 11.00 9.07
CA ARG A 181 4.36 11.20 7.68
C ARG A 181 3.73 10.22 6.71
N GLN A 182 3.58 8.94 7.09
CA GLN A 182 2.91 7.94 6.26
C GLN A 182 1.45 8.33 6.02
N ILE A 183 0.70 8.69 7.06
CA ILE A 183 -0.69 9.18 6.91
C ILE A 183 -0.76 10.36 5.94
N GLN A 184 0.13 11.35 6.09
CA GLN A 184 0.16 12.51 5.20
C GLN A 184 0.51 12.12 3.75
N ALA A 185 1.46 11.21 3.55
CA ALA A 185 1.87 10.74 2.23
C ALA A 185 0.76 10.02 1.48
N HIS A 186 -0.09 9.27 2.18
CA HIS A 186 -1.26 8.62 1.56
C HIS A 186 -2.44 9.59 1.40
N SER A 187 -2.63 10.51 2.34
CA SER A 187 -3.75 11.47 2.32
C SER A 187 -3.61 12.57 1.26
N SER A 188 -2.38 12.96 0.92
CA SER A 188 -2.09 13.98 -0.09
C SER A 188 -2.20 13.48 -1.54
N LYS A 189 -2.36 12.17 -1.74
CA LYS A 189 -2.47 11.52 -3.05
C LYS A 189 -3.88 10.93 -3.31
N ILE A 190 -4.90 11.43 -2.60
CA ILE A 190 -6.34 11.08 -2.68
C ILE A 190 -7.09 12.19 -3.40
#